data_AF-A0A6H0Y2W6-F1
#
_entry.id   AF-A0A6H0Y2W6-F1
#
_cell.length_a   1.000
_cell.length_b   1.000
_cell.length_c   1.000
_cell.angle_alpha   90.00
_cell.angle_beta   90.00
_cell.angle_gamma   90.00
#
_symmetry.space_group_name_H-M   'P 1'
#
loop_
_entity.id
_entity.type
_entity.pdbx_description
1 polymer ?
#
loop_
_entity_poly.entity_id
_entity_poly.type
_entity_poly.pdbx_seq_one_letter_code
_entity_poly.pdbx_strand_id
1 'polypeptide(L)'
;MSIMTSTTDLARTLPSTCNNDGYKDILNQPQKKYAVYTLTDVDEQQLLEAINCEDSTENSEFAPRHKFSTLREVYDYHLELRKEAYHPLFFIVADQVDPESVLVVHLDCDVDEDDRIGVGRCAVGMADSWGANLDIGNMDWMDLKEEEQNSWGGDDPYEAVESVSQHRFGWYSLVEKAVPLNNRLEPGWLDKQETITQMLGNYYQSSDPWIDIRSEHPLMCRDRPDVHRQLVLAVKTEEVSIVRLDWDGEVTGLSEESARAIMPELEIVKTVPIGEALSEVQQLADE
;
A
#
# COMPACT_ATOMS: atom_id res chain seq x y z
N MET A 1 -29.22 -6.77 5.32
CA MET A 1 -27.98 -6.19 5.87
C MET A 1 -27.00 -6.13 4.73
N SER A 2 -26.80 -4.93 4.16
CA SER A 2 -25.78 -4.73 3.13
C SER A 2 -24.43 -4.81 3.82
N ILE A 3 -23.49 -5.57 3.26
CA ILE A 3 -22.11 -5.58 3.72
C ILE A 3 -21.55 -4.19 3.39
N MET A 4 -21.28 -3.37 4.40
CA MET A 4 -20.55 -2.12 4.21
C MET A 4 -19.11 -2.48 3.87
N THR A 5 -18.65 -2.10 2.69
CA THR A 5 -17.24 -2.25 2.28
C THR A 5 -16.39 -1.36 3.18
N SER A 6 -15.34 -1.90 3.78
CA SER A 6 -14.47 -1.11 4.67
C SER A 6 -13.69 -0.05 3.88
N THR A 7 -13.25 1.03 4.56
CA THR A 7 -12.37 2.05 3.94
C THR A 7 -11.11 1.39 3.36
N THR A 8 -10.53 0.42 4.09
CA THR A 8 -9.35 -0.35 3.68
C THR A 8 -9.59 -1.17 2.42
N ASP A 9 -10.75 -1.84 2.29
CA ASP A 9 -11.08 -2.60 1.09
C ASP A 9 -11.28 -1.70 -0.14
N LEU A 10 -11.83 -0.50 0.04
CA LEU A 10 -11.93 0.49 -1.03
C LEU A 10 -10.55 1.06 -1.40
N ALA A 11 -9.70 1.36 -0.41
CA ALA A 11 -8.34 1.83 -0.62
C ALA A 11 -7.50 0.85 -1.45
N ARG A 12 -7.64 -0.47 -1.19
CA ARG A 12 -6.96 -1.55 -1.94
C ARG A 12 -7.28 -1.59 -3.44
N THR A 13 -8.32 -0.89 -3.90
CA THR A 13 -8.66 -0.80 -5.33
C THR A 13 -7.81 0.24 -6.08
N LEU A 14 -7.10 1.11 -5.36
CA LEU A 14 -6.25 2.14 -5.93
C LEU A 14 -4.78 1.67 -6.00
N PRO A 15 -3.94 2.26 -6.89
CA PRO A 15 -2.49 2.09 -6.80
C PRO A 15 -1.96 2.58 -5.45
N SER A 16 -0.77 2.11 -5.05
CA SER A 16 -0.08 2.61 -3.85
C SER A 16 0.49 4.02 -4.03
N THR A 17 0.85 4.39 -5.26
CA THR A 17 1.46 5.69 -5.60
C THR A 17 0.82 6.31 -6.85
N CYS A 18 0.94 7.63 -6.97
CA CYS A 18 0.46 8.41 -8.10
C CYS A 18 1.55 9.38 -8.56
N ASN A 19 2.02 9.34 -9.80
CA ASN A 19 2.93 10.39 -10.27
C ASN A 19 2.20 11.76 -10.23
N ASN A 20 2.72 12.67 -9.40
CA ASN A 20 2.22 14.04 -9.23
C ASN A 20 3.19 15.10 -9.74
N ASP A 21 4.14 14.72 -10.60
CA ASP A 21 5.14 15.63 -11.18
C ASP A 21 4.45 16.89 -11.76
N GLY A 22 4.80 18.06 -11.21
CA GLY A 22 4.30 19.36 -11.66
C GLY A 22 2.90 19.76 -11.19
N TYR A 23 2.20 18.93 -10.39
CA TYR A 23 0.89 19.28 -9.82
C TYR A 23 1.00 20.00 -8.47
N LYS A 24 2.09 19.80 -7.72
CA LYS A 24 2.44 20.59 -6.52
C LYS A 24 2.57 22.09 -6.82
N ASP A 25 3.08 22.42 -8.02
CA ASP A 25 3.18 23.81 -8.49
C ASP A 25 1.82 24.45 -8.82
N ILE A 26 0.79 23.63 -9.07
CA ILE A 26 -0.58 24.08 -9.40
C ILE A 26 -1.38 24.44 -8.14
N LEU A 27 -1.00 23.93 -6.95
CA LEU A 27 -1.62 24.26 -5.66
C LEU A 27 -1.52 25.75 -5.31
N ASN A 28 -0.49 26.44 -5.83
CA ASN A 28 -0.30 27.88 -5.63
C ASN A 28 -1.22 28.77 -6.49
N GLN A 29 -2.14 28.18 -7.27
CA GLN A 29 -3.13 28.91 -8.05
C GLN A 29 -4.44 29.11 -7.25
N PRO A 30 -5.16 30.23 -7.43
CA PRO A 30 -6.34 30.53 -6.61
C PRO A 30 -7.45 29.47 -6.73
N GLN A 31 -7.94 29.04 -5.55
CA GLN A 31 -9.14 28.26 -5.23
C GLN A 31 -9.58 27.25 -6.29
N LYS A 32 -8.82 26.17 -6.42
CA LYS A 32 -9.33 24.94 -7.05
C LYS A 32 -10.43 24.36 -6.18
N LYS A 33 -11.52 23.90 -6.79
CA LYS A 33 -12.62 23.29 -6.06
C LYS A 33 -12.32 21.83 -5.73
N TYR A 34 -12.80 21.32 -4.60
CA TYR A 34 -12.75 19.89 -4.33
C TYR A 34 -13.83 19.19 -5.14
N ALA A 35 -13.41 18.19 -5.91
CA ALA A 35 -14.32 17.41 -6.74
C ALA A 35 -15.07 16.39 -5.87
N VAL A 36 -16.40 16.37 -5.99
CA VAL A 36 -17.26 15.39 -5.32
C VAL A 36 -17.72 14.33 -6.32
N TYR A 37 -17.69 13.07 -5.90
CA TYR A 37 -18.11 11.89 -6.65
C TYR A 37 -19.03 10.99 -5.81
N THR A 38 -19.74 10.07 -6.46
CA THR A 38 -20.62 9.11 -5.80
C THR A 38 -20.44 7.71 -6.38
N LEU A 39 -20.44 6.69 -5.50
CA LEU A 39 -20.45 5.26 -5.84
C LEU A 39 -21.84 4.65 -5.71
N THR A 40 -22.80 5.44 -5.24
CA THR A 40 -24.19 5.05 -5.01
C THR A 40 -25.12 6.21 -5.38
N ASP A 41 -26.40 5.91 -5.48
CA ASP A 41 -27.44 6.93 -5.65
C ASP A 41 -27.65 7.67 -4.33
N VAL A 42 -27.31 8.96 -4.31
CA VAL A 42 -27.48 9.88 -3.17
C VAL A 42 -28.37 11.05 -3.57
N ASP A 43 -28.94 11.76 -2.59
CA ASP A 43 -29.48 13.09 -2.82
C ASP A 43 -28.32 14.08 -2.99
N GLU A 44 -28.05 14.46 -4.23
CA GLU A 44 -26.94 15.34 -4.61
C GLU A 44 -27.01 16.72 -3.94
N GLN A 45 -28.21 17.27 -3.80
CA GLN A 45 -28.38 18.59 -3.19
C GLN A 45 -28.08 18.50 -1.70
N GLN A 46 -28.68 17.52 -1.02
CA GLN A 46 -28.47 17.32 0.41
C GLN A 46 -26.99 17.01 0.73
N LEU A 47 -26.32 16.20 -0.11
CA LEU A 47 -24.92 15.87 0.06
C LEU A 47 -24.03 17.12 -0.08
N LEU A 48 -24.24 17.95 -1.10
CA LEU A 48 -23.45 19.18 -1.27
C LEU A 48 -23.72 20.20 -0.16
N GLU A 49 -24.96 20.34 0.30
CA GLU A 49 -25.29 21.18 1.45
C GLU A 49 -24.62 20.69 2.74
N ALA A 50 -24.52 19.36 2.91
CA ALA A 50 -23.85 18.76 4.06
C ALA A 50 -22.31 18.93 4.01
N ILE A 51 -21.70 18.81 2.83
CA ILE A 51 -20.25 19.01 2.64
C ILE A 51 -19.89 20.50 2.78
N ASN A 52 -20.67 21.39 2.16
CA ASN A 52 -20.46 22.84 2.18
C ASN A 52 -21.23 23.50 3.33
N CYS A 53 -21.12 22.97 4.55
CA CYS A 53 -21.78 23.54 5.72
C CYS A 53 -21.06 24.79 6.25
N GLU A 54 -21.62 25.46 7.27
CA GLU A 54 -21.09 26.72 7.84
C GLU A 54 -19.64 26.60 8.33
N ASP A 55 -19.21 25.40 8.75
CA ASP A 55 -17.86 25.12 9.25
C ASP A 55 -16.89 24.64 8.14
N SER A 56 -17.31 24.63 6.88
CA SER A 56 -16.52 24.21 5.71
C SER A 56 -15.84 25.41 5.02
N THR A 57 -15.05 25.14 3.96
CA THR A 57 -14.55 26.23 3.10
C THR A 57 -15.51 26.61 1.96
N GLU A 58 -16.67 25.95 1.89
CA GLU A 58 -17.69 26.10 0.84
C GLU A 58 -17.12 25.96 -0.58
N ASN A 59 -16.11 25.11 -0.76
CA ASN A 59 -15.31 25.02 -1.98
C ASN A 59 -15.43 23.66 -2.68
N SER A 60 -16.50 22.91 -2.40
CA SER A 60 -16.74 21.58 -2.97
C SER A 60 -17.89 21.60 -3.99
N GLU A 61 -17.73 20.91 -5.12
CA GLU A 61 -18.80 20.72 -6.10
C GLU A 61 -18.70 19.37 -6.82
N PHE A 62 -19.80 18.90 -7.41
CA PHE A 62 -19.75 17.71 -8.26
C PHE A 62 -18.90 17.95 -9.51
N ALA A 63 -18.06 16.96 -9.83
CA ALA A 63 -17.38 16.91 -11.10
C ALA A 63 -18.37 16.77 -12.28
N PRO A 64 -17.99 17.13 -13.53
CA PRO A 64 -18.89 17.04 -14.69
C PRO A 64 -19.48 15.65 -14.95
N ARG A 65 -18.71 14.61 -14.58
CA ARG A 65 -19.16 13.25 -14.44
C ARG A 65 -18.80 12.82 -13.01
N HIS A 66 -19.81 12.62 -12.18
CA HIS A 66 -19.63 12.35 -10.75
C HIS A 66 -20.11 10.98 -10.29
N LYS A 67 -20.88 10.23 -11.11
CA LYS A 67 -21.41 8.91 -10.74
C LYS A 67 -20.60 7.76 -11.33
N PHE A 68 -20.18 6.84 -10.47
CA PHE A 68 -19.33 5.69 -10.82
C PHE A 68 -19.75 4.43 -10.06
N SER A 69 -19.24 3.27 -10.47
CA SER A 69 -19.51 2.00 -9.78
C SER A 69 -18.37 1.59 -8.86
N THR A 70 -17.16 2.13 -9.06
CA THR A 70 -15.98 1.81 -8.24
C THR A 70 -15.13 3.04 -7.93
N LEU A 71 -14.40 2.99 -6.81
CA LEU A 71 -13.43 4.03 -6.45
C LEU A 71 -12.29 4.14 -7.48
N ARG A 72 -11.89 3.01 -8.09
CA ARG A 72 -10.90 2.98 -9.17
C ARG A 72 -11.31 3.83 -10.38
N GLU A 73 -12.57 3.73 -10.81
CA GLU A 73 -13.08 4.54 -11.93
C GLU A 73 -13.09 6.04 -11.60
N VAL A 74 -13.40 6.39 -10.35
CA VAL A 74 -13.33 7.79 -9.87
C VAL A 74 -11.90 8.29 -9.95
N TYR A 75 -10.93 7.52 -9.43
CA TYR A 75 -9.51 7.85 -9.48
C TYR A 75 -9.05 8.09 -10.92
N ASP A 76 -9.28 7.14 -11.83
CA ASP A 76 -8.83 7.25 -13.22
C ASP A 76 -9.44 8.48 -13.92
N TYR A 77 -10.71 8.80 -13.64
CA TYR A 77 -11.36 9.99 -14.18
C TYR A 77 -10.84 11.30 -13.55
N HIS A 78 -10.57 11.30 -12.24
CA HIS A 78 -10.04 12.47 -11.55
C HIS A 78 -8.64 12.85 -12.06
N LEU A 79 -7.79 11.87 -12.38
CA LEU A 79 -6.47 12.12 -12.98
C LEU A 79 -6.53 12.85 -14.34
N GLU A 80 -7.58 12.62 -15.11
CA GLU A 80 -7.85 13.36 -16.35
C GLU A 80 -8.33 14.79 -16.04
N LEU A 81 -9.21 14.94 -15.04
CA LEU A 81 -9.90 16.19 -14.69
C LEU A 81 -9.01 17.20 -13.95
N ARG A 82 -8.05 16.74 -13.15
CA ARG A 82 -7.17 17.58 -12.30
C ARG A 82 -6.29 18.59 -13.06
N LYS A 83 -6.27 18.52 -14.39
CA LYS A 83 -5.53 19.46 -15.26
C LYS A 83 -6.24 20.80 -15.44
N GLU A 84 -7.50 20.93 -15.01
CA GLU A 84 -8.35 22.09 -15.35
C GLU A 84 -8.80 22.91 -14.13
N ALA A 85 -9.87 22.51 -13.45
CA ALA A 85 -10.61 23.35 -12.49
C ALA A 85 -10.66 22.81 -11.06
N TYR A 86 -10.31 21.55 -10.86
CA TYR A 86 -10.44 20.85 -9.58
C TYR A 86 -9.11 20.69 -8.88
N HIS A 87 -9.18 20.47 -7.57
CA HIS A 87 -8.02 20.26 -6.72
C HIS A 87 -7.23 19.06 -7.24
N PRO A 88 -5.92 19.18 -7.50
CA PRO A 88 -5.22 18.15 -8.26
C PRO A 88 -4.79 16.93 -7.45
N LEU A 89 -4.80 17.06 -6.13
CA LEU A 89 -4.32 16.03 -5.21
C LEU A 89 -5.41 15.54 -4.25
N PHE A 90 -6.62 16.12 -4.27
CA PHE A 90 -7.64 15.83 -3.27
C PHE A 90 -9.03 15.77 -3.87
N PHE A 91 -9.81 14.75 -3.53
CA PHE A 91 -11.22 14.65 -3.90
C PHE A 91 -12.05 13.86 -2.89
N ILE A 92 -13.37 14.04 -2.97
CA ILE A 92 -14.37 13.53 -2.01
C ILE A 92 -15.27 12.51 -2.72
N VAL A 93 -15.58 11.40 -2.05
CA VAL A 93 -16.42 10.32 -2.60
C VAL A 93 -17.48 9.87 -1.60
N ALA A 94 -18.74 9.97 -1.97
CA ALA A 94 -19.84 9.37 -1.22
C ALA A 94 -20.04 7.90 -1.62
N ASP A 95 -19.90 6.99 -0.67
CA ASP A 95 -20.08 5.54 -0.87
C ASP A 95 -21.38 4.99 -0.26
N GLN A 96 -22.18 5.84 0.38
CA GLN A 96 -23.43 5.49 1.08
C GLN A 96 -24.58 6.38 0.62
N VAL A 97 -25.81 5.83 0.60
CA VAL A 97 -27.02 6.50 0.08
C VAL A 97 -27.37 7.75 0.90
N ASP A 98 -27.35 7.62 2.23
CA ASP A 98 -27.57 8.71 3.19
C ASP A 98 -26.30 8.84 4.05
N PRO A 99 -25.24 9.50 3.53
CA PRO A 99 -23.92 9.45 4.15
C PRO A 99 -23.83 10.35 5.39
N GLU A 100 -23.59 9.75 6.56
CA GLU A 100 -23.06 10.47 7.73
C GLU A 100 -21.54 10.71 7.60
N SER A 101 -20.88 9.88 6.78
CA SER A 101 -19.46 9.99 6.43
C SER A 101 -19.25 9.89 4.92
N VAL A 102 -18.12 10.42 4.48
CA VAL A 102 -17.64 10.28 3.09
C VAL A 102 -16.19 9.81 3.11
N LEU A 103 -15.75 9.27 1.97
CA LEU A 103 -14.35 9.01 1.72
C LEU A 103 -13.69 10.27 1.20
N VAL A 104 -12.43 10.45 1.58
CA VAL A 104 -11.54 11.45 0.99
C VAL A 104 -10.31 10.74 0.46
N VAL A 105 -9.85 11.16 -0.71
CA VAL A 105 -8.66 10.60 -1.34
C VAL A 105 -7.65 11.71 -1.50
N HIS A 106 -6.46 11.50 -0.95
CA HIS A 106 -5.32 12.39 -1.14
C HIS A 106 -4.24 11.66 -1.92
N LEU A 107 -3.71 12.29 -2.96
CA LEU A 107 -2.78 11.66 -3.90
C LEU A 107 -1.31 11.86 -3.50
N ASP A 108 -1.04 12.55 -2.39
CA ASP A 108 0.29 12.98 -1.95
C ASP A 108 0.43 12.92 -0.42
N CYS A 109 0.19 11.74 0.15
CA CYS A 109 0.04 11.56 1.60
C CYS A 109 1.34 11.45 2.40
N ASP A 110 2.49 11.40 1.75
CA ASP A 110 3.77 11.17 2.42
C ASP A 110 4.69 12.38 2.23
N VAL A 111 5.45 12.69 3.28
CA VAL A 111 6.35 13.85 3.35
C VAL A 111 7.78 13.46 2.92
N ASP A 112 8.13 12.17 3.02
CA ASP A 112 9.52 11.70 2.91
C ASP A 112 9.78 10.65 1.78
N GLU A 113 8.75 9.97 1.24
CA GLU A 113 8.87 9.02 0.11
C GLU A 113 7.70 9.15 -0.90
N ASP A 114 7.88 8.56 -2.10
CA ASP A 114 7.04 8.65 -3.31
C ASP A 114 5.55 8.99 -3.11
N ASP A 115 5.06 9.99 -3.85
CA ASP A 115 3.66 10.45 -4.01
C ASP A 115 2.56 9.38 -3.69
N ARG A 116 2.36 9.10 -2.40
CA ARG A 116 1.51 7.99 -1.95
C ARG A 116 0.04 8.39 -1.98
N ILE A 117 -0.80 7.44 -2.39
CA ILE A 117 -2.25 7.62 -2.37
C ILE A 117 -2.78 7.16 -1.01
N GLY A 118 -3.44 8.07 -0.30
CA GLY A 118 -4.18 7.78 0.92
C GLY A 118 -5.68 7.87 0.70
N VAL A 119 -6.40 6.96 1.34
CA VAL A 119 -7.86 7.02 1.47
C VAL A 119 -8.22 7.09 2.95
N GLY A 120 -9.03 8.08 3.29
CA GLY A 120 -9.52 8.32 4.64
C GLY A 120 -11.03 8.43 4.65
N ARG A 121 -11.62 8.32 5.84
CA ARG A 121 -13.04 8.54 6.08
C ARG A 121 -13.24 9.61 7.13
N CYS A 122 -14.11 10.56 6.83
CA CYS A 122 -14.46 11.63 7.75
C CYS A 122 -15.96 11.92 7.74
N ALA A 123 -16.42 12.70 8.71
CA ALA A 123 -17.79 13.19 8.72
C ALA A 123 -18.04 14.04 7.47
N VAL A 124 -19.24 13.95 6.90
CA VAL A 124 -19.57 14.65 5.63
C VAL A 124 -19.27 16.16 5.67
N GLY A 125 -19.53 16.84 6.79
CA GLY A 125 -19.26 18.28 6.95
C GLY A 125 -17.80 18.65 7.22
N MET A 126 -16.90 17.66 7.35
CA MET A 126 -15.46 17.87 7.53
C MET A 126 -14.66 17.60 6.26
N ALA A 127 -15.29 17.06 5.21
CA ALA A 127 -14.58 16.58 4.03
C ALA A 127 -13.81 17.68 3.29
N ASP A 128 -14.42 18.85 3.15
CA ASP A 128 -13.81 20.02 2.53
C ASP A 128 -12.67 20.59 3.41
N SER A 129 -12.90 20.66 4.74
CA SER A 129 -11.91 21.20 5.67
C SER A 129 -10.67 20.31 5.80
N TRP A 130 -10.80 19.00 5.62
CA TRP A 130 -9.65 18.09 5.51
C TRP A 130 -8.73 18.47 4.34
N GLY A 131 -9.30 18.71 3.16
CA GLY A 131 -8.54 19.20 2.00
C GLY A 131 -7.84 20.52 2.30
N ALA A 132 -8.55 21.46 2.92
CA ALA A 132 -8.00 22.78 3.24
C ALA A 132 -6.87 22.72 4.28
N ASN A 133 -6.98 21.83 5.27
CA ASN A 133 -5.94 21.61 6.27
C ASN A 133 -4.65 21.06 5.66
N LEU A 134 -4.77 20.13 4.70
CA LEU A 134 -3.63 19.60 3.94
C LEU A 134 -2.95 20.69 3.11
N ASP A 135 -3.75 21.50 2.39
CA ASP A 135 -3.23 22.56 1.51
C ASP A 135 -2.40 23.61 2.25
N ILE A 136 -2.81 23.98 3.46
CA ILE A 136 -2.11 24.98 4.29
C ILE A 136 -1.08 24.36 5.23
N GLY A 137 -0.94 23.04 5.24
CA GLY A 137 -0.08 22.30 6.16
C GLY A 137 -0.43 22.51 7.64
N ASN A 138 -1.71 22.73 7.96
CA ASN A 138 -2.18 22.83 9.34
C ASN A 138 -2.33 21.45 9.99
N MET A 139 -2.68 20.44 9.19
CA MET A 139 -2.66 19.03 9.56
C MET A 139 -2.00 18.25 8.42
N ASP A 140 -1.23 17.23 8.76
CA ASP A 140 -0.74 16.28 7.77
C ASP A 140 -1.72 15.11 7.59
N TRP A 141 -1.41 14.20 6.67
CA TRP A 141 -2.27 13.05 6.41
C TRP A 141 -2.41 12.11 7.63
N MET A 142 -1.39 12.03 8.47
CA MET A 142 -1.38 11.14 9.64
C MET A 142 -2.29 11.68 10.74
N ASP A 143 -2.26 13.00 10.98
CA ASP A 143 -3.19 13.68 11.89
C ASP A 143 -4.65 13.37 11.51
N LEU A 144 -4.97 13.41 10.21
CA LEU A 144 -6.31 13.13 9.70
C LEU A 144 -6.69 11.65 9.85
N LYS A 145 -5.74 10.73 9.64
CA LYS A 145 -5.98 9.30 9.88
C LYS A 145 -6.19 8.99 11.36
N GLU A 146 -5.56 9.73 12.28
CA GLU A 146 -5.84 9.62 13.72
C GLU A 146 -7.28 10.07 14.03
N GLU A 147 -7.77 11.14 13.39
CA GLU A 147 -9.18 11.55 13.51
C GLU A 147 -10.15 10.47 12.98
N GLU A 148 -9.83 9.82 11.85
CA GLU A 148 -10.61 8.69 11.33
C GLU A 148 -10.63 7.53 12.32
N GLN A 149 -9.49 7.12 12.85
CA GLN A 149 -9.40 6.03 13.83
C GLN A 149 -10.30 6.32 15.04
N ASN A 150 -10.19 7.54 15.59
CA ASN A 150 -10.95 7.96 16.77
C ASN A 150 -12.47 8.02 16.54
N SER A 151 -12.90 8.39 15.33
CA SER A 151 -14.32 8.68 15.04
C SER A 151 -15.05 7.56 14.31
N TRP A 152 -14.33 6.81 13.48
CA TRP A 152 -14.89 5.83 12.55
C TRP A 152 -14.24 4.44 12.66
N GLY A 153 -13.27 4.26 13.56
CA GLY A 153 -12.59 2.99 13.77
C GLY A 153 -11.71 2.58 12.58
N GLY A 154 -11.15 3.56 11.86
CA GLY A 154 -10.14 3.31 10.83
C GLY A 154 -8.86 2.68 11.39
N ASP A 155 -8.02 2.18 10.49
CA ASP A 155 -6.71 1.61 10.83
C ASP A 155 -5.83 2.63 11.58
N ASP A 156 -5.03 2.17 12.54
CA ASP A 156 -4.10 3.02 13.26
C ASP A 156 -3.03 3.54 12.29
N PRO A 157 -2.89 4.87 12.11
CA PRO A 157 -1.90 5.43 11.19
C PRO A 157 -0.46 5.17 11.64
N TYR A 158 -0.23 4.95 12.94
CA TYR A 158 1.09 4.74 13.52
C TYR A 158 1.37 3.28 13.86
N GLU A 159 0.37 2.40 13.82
CA GLU A 159 0.70 1.00 13.56
C GLU A 159 1.44 0.99 12.24
N ALA A 160 2.61 0.36 12.22
CA ALA A 160 3.24 0.01 10.97
C ALA A 160 2.22 -0.84 10.23
N VAL A 161 1.43 -0.19 9.35
CA VAL A 161 0.78 -0.85 8.25
C VAL A 161 1.97 -1.54 7.61
N GLU A 162 2.09 -2.86 7.80
CA GLU A 162 2.85 -3.67 6.89
C GLU A 162 2.23 -3.30 5.56
N SER A 163 2.88 -2.35 4.89
CA SER A 163 2.42 -1.84 3.62
C SER A 163 2.08 -3.09 2.84
N VAL A 164 0.96 -3.09 2.13
CA VAL A 164 0.82 -4.01 1.01
C VAL A 164 1.81 -3.57 -0.08
N SER A 165 3.07 -3.32 0.28
CA SER A 165 4.21 -3.50 -0.58
C SER A 165 4.08 -4.94 -1.04
N GLN A 166 4.26 -5.16 -2.34
CA GLN A 166 4.59 -6.50 -2.79
C GLN A 166 5.64 -7.06 -1.84
N HIS A 167 5.29 -8.09 -1.09
CA HIS A 167 6.21 -8.74 -0.19
C HIS A 167 7.52 -8.97 -0.93
N ARG A 168 8.62 -8.36 -0.46
CA ARG A 168 9.93 -8.63 -1.07
C ARG A 168 10.37 -9.99 -0.57
N PHE A 169 10.39 -10.97 -1.45
CA PHE A 169 10.75 -12.33 -1.08
C PHE A 169 12.27 -12.50 -1.07
N GLY A 170 12.77 -12.89 0.09
CA GLY A 170 14.15 -13.33 0.25
C GLY A 170 14.40 -14.63 -0.48
N TRP A 171 15.49 -14.72 -1.24
CA TRP A 171 15.89 -15.98 -1.88
C TRP A 171 17.34 -16.37 -1.59
N TYR A 172 17.55 -17.67 -1.46
CA TYR A 172 18.83 -18.30 -1.18
C TYR A 172 19.25 -19.18 -2.34
N SER A 173 20.47 -18.97 -2.83
CA SER A 173 21.05 -19.81 -3.88
C SER A 173 21.55 -21.13 -3.31
N LEU A 174 21.15 -22.24 -3.94
CA LEU A 174 21.71 -23.57 -3.71
C LEU A 174 22.62 -24.01 -4.87
N VAL A 175 23.01 -23.07 -5.74
CA VAL A 175 23.88 -23.33 -6.90
C VAL A 175 25.12 -22.43 -6.88
N GLU A 176 26.19 -22.91 -7.51
CA GLU A 176 27.47 -22.20 -7.59
C GLU A 176 27.33 -20.82 -8.27
N LYS A 177 26.58 -20.76 -9.38
CA LYS A 177 26.41 -19.55 -10.19
C LYS A 177 25.02 -18.96 -10.02
N ALA A 178 24.86 -18.11 -9.01
CA ALA A 178 23.59 -17.51 -8.63
C ALA A 178 23.16 -16.32 -9.51
N VAL A 179 24.12 -15.57 -10.08
CA VAL A 179 23.85 -14.32 -10.84
C VAL A 179 22.79 -14.49 -11.96
N PRO A 180 22.80 -15.56 -12.77
CA PRO A 180 21.80 -15.73 -13.82
C PRO A 180 20.38 -16.01 -13.28
N LEU A 181 20.23 -16.37 -12.00
CA LEU A 181 18.95 -16.74 -11.41
C LEU A 181 18.03 -15.54 -11.21
N ASN A 182 18.57 -14.34 -10.98
CA ASN A 182 17.74 -13.13 -10.83
C ASN A 182 16.81 -12.92 -12.03
N ASN A 183 17.35 -13.01 -13.25
CA ASN A 183 16.53 -12.85 -14.46
C ASN A 183 15.60 -14.04 -14.74
N ARG A 184 15.83 -15.19 -14.09
CA ARG A 184 14.99 -16.37 -14.25
C ARG A 184 13.85 -16.41 -13.24
N LEU A 185 14.11 -15.95 -12.03
CA LEU A 185 13.10 -15.70 -11.00
C LEU A 185 12.25 -14.52 -11.43
N GLU A 186 12.89 -13.39 -11.75
CA GLU A 186 12.27 -12.12 -12.05
C GLU A 186 12.76 -11.58 -13.41
N PRO A 187 12.09 -11.94 -14.52
CA PRO A 187 12.46 -11.47 -15.85
C PRO A 187 12.49 -9.93 -15.93
N GLY A 188 13.58 -9.39 -16.47
CA GLY A 188 13.77 -7.94 -16.62
C GLY A 188 14.11 -7.22 -15.32
N TRP A 189 14.54 -7.92 -14.27
CA TRP A 189 14.85 -7.32 -12.96
C TRP A 189 15.81 -6.11 -13.00
N LEU A 190 16.73 -6.06 -13.97
CA LEU A 190 17.66 -4.92 -14.14
C LEU A 190 16.97 -3.65 -14.63
N ASP A 191 15.84 -3.79 -15.31
CA ASP A 191 15.08 -2.67 -15.88
C ASP A 191 13.99 -2.17 -14.91
N LYS A 192 13.84 -2.83 -13.75
CA LYS A 192 12.85 -2.46 -12.75
C LYS A 192 13.43 -1.47 -11.74
N GLN A 193 12.65 -0.46 -11.37
CA GLN A 193 12.97 0.44 -10.26
C GLN A 193 12.92 -0.31 -8.92
N GLU A 194 11.98 -1.24 -8.78
CA GLU A 194 11.82 -2.09 -7.60
C GLU A 194 11.77 -3.56 -7.99
N THR A 195 12.46 -4.40 -7.20
CA THR A 195 12.43 -5.85 -7.36
C THR A 195 11.62 -6.48 -6.24
N ILE A 196 10.86 -7.52 -6.59
CA ILE A 196 10.08 -8.29 -5.63
C ILE A 196 10.88 -9.45 -5.05
N THR A 197 12.07 -9.71 -5.56
CA THR A 197 13.00 -10.69 -5.02
C THR A 197 14.34 -10.10 -4.65
N GLN A 198 14.92 -10.59 -3.56
CA GLN A 198 16.26 -10.20 -3.14
C GLN A 198 17.09 -11.42 -2.74
N MET A 199 18.30 -11.51 -3.27
CA MET A 199 19.23 -12.58 -2.90
C MET A 199 19.78 -12.30 -1.49
N LEU A 200 19.55 -13.23 -0.57
CA LEU A 200 19.99 -13.11 0.83
C LEU A 200 21.26 -13.90 1.14
N GLY A 201 21.52 -14.98 0.39
CA GLY A 201 22.70 -15.81 0.62
C GLY A 201 22.95 -16.84 -0.46
N ASN A 202 24.16 -17.40 -0.47
CA ASN A 202 24.54 -18.52 -1.33
C ASN A 202 25.12 -19.65 -0.49
N TYR A 203 24.41 -20.78 -0.43
CA TYR A 203 24.76 -21.94 0.37
C TYR A 203 25.10 -23.17 -0.48
N TYR A 204 25.56 -22.98 -1.72
CA TYR A 204 25.92 -24.10 -2.60
C TYR A 204 27.02 -25.03 -2.04
N GLN A 205 27.89 -24.50 -1.16
CA GLN A 205 28.95 -25.28 -0.50
C GLN A 205 28.51 -25.86 0.85
N SER A 206 27.31 -25.53 1.32
CA SER A 206 26.85 -26.02 2.60
C SER A 206 26.59 -27.52 2.56
N SER A 207 26.96 -28.21 3.63
CA SER A 207 26.56 -29.60 3.85
C SER A 207 25.08 -29.74 4.21
N ASP A 208 24.50 -28.69 4.79
CA ASP A 208 23.07 -28.60 5.12
C ASP A 208 22.58 -27.15 4.97
N PRO A 209 22.18 -26.74 3.76
CA PRO A 209 21.76 -25.36 3.51
C PRO A 209 20.52 -24.95 4.32
N TRP A 210 19.74 -25.90 4.82
CA TRP A 210 18.53 -25.60 5.60
C TRP A 210 18.88 -25.11 6.98
N ILE A 211 19.92 -25.67 7.62
CA ILE A 211 20.43 -25.15 8.90
C ILE A 211 20.92 -23.72 8.73
N ASP A 212 21.66 -23.44 7.65
CA ASP A 212 22.17 -22.10 7.38
C ASP A 212 21.05 -21.10 7.12
N ILE A 213 20.04 -21.48 6.33
CA ILE A 213 18.87 -20.63 6.08
C ILE A 213 18.13 -20.31 7.38
N ARG A 214 17.87 -21.31 8.23
CA ARG A 214 17.20 -21.12 9.52
C ARG A 214 17.97 -20.19 10.44
N SER A 215 19.30 -20.33 10.49
CA SER A 215 20.17 -19.50 11.30
C SER A 215 20.23 -18.06 10.78
N GLU A 216 20.39 -17.87 9.46
CA GLU A 216 20.65 -16.55 8.90
C GLU A 216 19.38 -15.75 8.59
N HIS A 217 18.25 -16.39 8.29
CA HIS A 217 17.06 -15.66 7.85
C HIS A 217 16.55 -14.62 8.86
N PRO A 218 16.46 -14.91 10.17
CA PRO A 218 16.06 -13.90 11.14
C PRO A 218 17.00 -12.69 11.18
N LEU A 219 18.31 -12.92 11.04
CA LEU A 219 19.30 -11.86 10.92
C LEU A 219 19.07 -11.02 9.65
N MET A 220 18.75 -11.67 8.52
CA MET A 220 18.46 -10.98 7.27
C MET A 220 17.19 -10.12 7.37
N CYS A 221 16.12 -10.59 8.03
CA CYS A 221 14.90 -9.81 8.27
C CYS A 221 15.15 -8.60 9.19
N ARG A 222 16.05 -8.73 10.18
CA ARG A 222 16.47 -7.61 11.01
C ARG A 222 17.17 -6.52 10.19
N ASP A 223 18.10 -6.94 9.32
CA ASP A 223 18.90 -6.01 8.52
C ASP A 223 18.14 -5.47 7.30
N ARG A 224 17.05 -6.14 6.89
CA ARG A 224 16.20 -5.83 5.74
C ARG A 224 14.73 -6.00 6.13
N PRO A 225 14.12 -4.97 6.75
CA PRO A 225 12.79 -5.07 7.33
C PRO A 225 11.67 -5.26 6.28
N ASP A 226 11.97 -4.98 5.02
CA ASP A 226 11.10 -5.13 3.85
C ASP A 226 11.02 -6.58 3.32
N VAL A 227 11.90 -7.47 3.80
CA VAL A 227 11.90 -8.88 3.40
C VAL A 227 10.81 -9.65 4.13
N HIS A 228 10.04 -10.46 3.37
CA HIS A 228 9.03 -11.35 3.93
C HIS A 228 9.64 -12.28 4.98
N ARG A 229 9.06 -12.28 6.19
CA ARG A 229 9.63 -12.93 7.38
C ARG A 229 9.42 -14.44 7.41
N GLN A 230 8.26 -14.91 6.93
CA GLN A 230 7.88 -16.32 7.01
C GLN A 230 8.01 -17.09 5.69
N LEU A 231 8.04 -16.44 4.52
CA LEU A 231 8.11 -17.10 3.22
C LEU A 231 9.42 -16.75 2.52
N VAL A 232 10.18 -17.78 2.15
CA VAL A 232 11.47 -17.65 1.46
C VAL A 232 11.57 -18.60 0.28
N LEU A 233 12.45 -18.27 -0.66
CA LEU A 233 12.73 -19.09 -1.84
C LEU A 233 14.11 -19.75 -1.72
N ALA A 234 14.17 -21.08 -1.81
CA ALA A 234 15.43 -21.80 -1.96
C ALA A 234 15.59 -22.26 -3.41
N VAL A 235 16.56 -21.66 -4.11
CA VAL A 235 16.64 -21.68 -5.57
C VAL A 235 17.73 -22.62 -6.05
N LYS A 236 17.32 -23.60 -6.85
CA LYS A 236 18.22 -24.50 -7.59
C LYS A 236 18.27 -24.09 -9.07
N THR A 237 18.92 -24.89 -9.90
CA THR A 237 19.12 -24.55 -11.32
C THR A 237 17.80 -24.35 -12.07
N GLU A 238 16.83 -25.27 -11.92
CA GLU A 238 15.57 -25.24 -12.69
C GLU A 238 14.32 -25.14 -11.80
N GLU A 239 14.48 -25.36 -10.50
CA GLU A 239 13.40 -25.48 -9.53
C GLU A 239 13.63 -24.55 -8.34
N VAL A 240 12.52 -24.10 -7.74
CA VAL A 240 12.49 -23.28 -6.54
C VAL A 240 11.65 -24.00 -5.51
N SER A 241 12.20 -24.16 -4.31
CA SER A 241 11.42 -24.57 -3.14
C SER A 241 10.90 -23.33 -2.43
N ILE A 242 9.58 -23.22 -2.31
CA ILE A 242 8.93 -22.20 -1.50
C ILE A 242 8.87 -22.76 -0.08
N VAL A 243 9.48 -22.06 0.86
CA VAL A 243 9.68 -22.52 2.23
C VAL A 243 8.97 -21.59 3.19
N ARG A 244 8.20 -22.17 4.10
CA ARG A 244 7.56 -21.46 5.21
C ARG A 244 8.38 -21.67 6.48
N LEU A 245 8.63 -20.58 7.20
CA LEU A 245 9.34 -20.55 8.47
C LEU A 245 8.33 -20.30 9.58
N ASP A 246 8.31 -21.19 10.57
CA ASP A 246 7.39 -21.14 11.71
C ASP A 246 7.99 -20.25 12.83
N TRP A 247 7.70 -18.95 12.74
CA TRP A 247 7.98 -17.94 13.76
C TRP A 247 7.13 -16.69 13.57
N ASP A 248 7.06 -15.85 14.60
CA ASP A 248 6.31 -14.58 14.60
C ASP A 248 7.00 -13.44 13.84
N GLY A 249 8.24 -13.65 13.39
CA GLY A 249 9.00 -12.63 12.68
C GLY A 249 9.54 -11.50 13.57
N GLU A 250 9.52 -11.64 14.90
CA GLU A 250 10.00 -10.59 15.79
C GLU A 250 11.54 -10.51 15.77
N VAL A 251 12.06 -9.35 15.39
CA VAL A 251 13.50 -9.08 15.26
C VAL A 251 13.96 -7.78 15.93
N THR A 252 13.03 -7.04 16.53
CA THR A 252 13.27 -5.70 17.08
C THR A 252 14.17 -5.78 18.30
N GLY A 253 15.24 -4.98 18.30
CA GLY A 253 16.19 -4.90 19.41
C GLY A 253 17.07 -6.15 19.60
N LEU A 254 17.04 -7.11 18.67
CA LEU A 254 17.88 -8.30 18.74
C LEU A 254 19.33 -8.02 18.32
N SER A 255 20.27 -8.55 19.12
CA SER A 255 21.67 -8.66 18.69
C SER A 255 21.82 -9.66 17.53
N GLU A 256 22.96 -9.64 16.83
CA GLU A 256 23.22 -10.60 15.75
C GLU A 256 23.17 -12.06 16.23
N GLU A 257 23.75 -12.32 17.40
CA GLU A 257 23.74 -13.64 18.02
C GLU A 257 22.33 -14.06 18.43
N SER A 258 21.54 -13.12 18.97
CA SER A 258 20.15 -13.38 19.36
C SER A 258 19.25 -13.67 18.17
N ALA A 259 19.42 -12.94 17.05
CA ALA A 259 18.66 -13.20 15.82
C ALA A 259 18.98 -14.59 15.27
N ARG A 260 20.26 -14.97 15.19
CA ARG A 260 20.68 -16.30 14.72
C ARG A 260 20.19 -17.44 15.60
N ALA A 261 20.03 -17.19 16.90
CA ALA A 261 19.57 -18.20 17.86
C ALA A 261 18.09 -18.57 17.72
N ILE A 262 17.29 -17.81 16.97
CA ILE A 262 15.85 -18.09 16.78
C ILE A 262 15.65 -19.43 16.07
N MET A 263 16.41 -19.68 15.00
CA MET A 263 16.36 -20.93 14.22
C MET A 263 14.94 -21.48 14.00
N PRO A 264 14.03 -20.74 13.34
CA PRO A 264 12.65 -21.16 13.11
C PRO A 264 12.59 -22.55 12.47
N GLU A 265 11.56 -23.34 12.80
CA GLU A 265 11.30 -24.58 12.05
C GLU A 265 10.90 -24.23 10.62
N LEU A 266 11.22 -25.11 9.67
CA LEU A 266 10.93 -24.87 8.25
C LEU A 266 10.12 -26.00 7.65
N GLU A 267 9.22 -25.62 6.76
CA GLU A 267 8.43 -26.54 5.94
C GLU A 267 8.59 -26.15 4.46
N ILE A 268 8.89 -27.12 3.61
CA ILE A 268 8.83 -26.92 2.15
C ILE A 268 7.37 -27.05 1.74
N VAL A 269 6.71 -25.91 1.52
CA VAL A 269 5.30 -25.85 1.14
C VAL A 269 5.10 -26.39 -0.26
N LYS A 270 5.97 -25.99 -1.20
CA LYS A 270 5.87 -26.38 -2.60
C LYS A 270 7.24 -26.34 -3.28
N THR A 271 7.41 -27.14 -4.33
CA THR A 271 8.54 -27.03 -5.27
C THR A 271 7.99 -26.83 -6.67
N VAL A 272 8.45 -25.78 -7.34
CA VAL A 272 7.91 -25.33 -8.64
C VAL A 272 9.04 -24.99 -9.61
N PRO A 273 8.78 -24.95 -10.93
CA PRO A 273 9.71 -24.38 -11.90
C PRO A 273 10.07 -22.93 -11.55
N ILE A 274 11.32 -22.53 -11.77
CA ILE A 274 11.81 -21.19 -11.40
C ILE A 274 11.01 -20.02 -11.99
N GLY A 275 10.48 -20.19 -13.21
CA GLY A 275 9.66 -19.16 -13.87
C GLY A 275 8.23 -19.03 -13.32
N GLU A 276 7.79 -19.97 -12.50
CA GLU A 276 6.46 -19.97 -11.86
C GLU A 276 6.54 -19.55 -10.38
N ALA A 277 7.74 -19.59 -9.80
CA ALA A 277 7.98 -19.40 -8.36
C ALA A 277 7.42 -18.10 -7.79
N LEU A 278 7.55 -16.99 -8.54
CA LEU A 278 7.06 -15.68 -8.10
C LEU A 278 5.54 -15.64 -7.97
N SER A 279 4.81 -16.13 -8.98
CA SER A 279 3.35 -16.16 -8.94
C SER A 279 2.84 -17.02 -7.80
N GLU A 280 3.52 -18.14 -7.54
CA GLU A 280 3.14 -19.13 -6.54
C GLU A 280 3.40 -18.63 -5.11
N VAL A 281 4.54 -17.97 -4.87
CA VAL A 281 4.85 -17.43 -3.54
C VAL A 281 3.98 -16.21 -3.20
N GLN A 282 3.60 -15.40 -4.19
CA GLN A 282 2.66 -14.30 -3.99
C GLN A 282 1.28 -14.82 -3.57
N GLN A 283 0.77 -15.82 -4.28
CA GLN A 283 -0.51 -16.44 -3.90
C GLN A 283 -0.47 -16.98 -2.46
N LEU A 284 0.62 -17.63 -2.06
CA LEU A 284 0.79 -18.17 -0.71
C LEU A 284 0.94 -17.10 0.38
N ALA A 285 1.34 -15.88 0.03
CA ALA A 285 1.43 -14.75 0.95
C ALA A 285 0.06 -14.08 1.16
N ASP A 286 -0.82 -14.17 0.17
CA ASP A 286 -2.19 -13.63 0.22
C ASP A 286 -3.19 -14.57 0.94
N GLU A 287 -2.77 -15.80 1.31
CA GLU A 287 -3.56 -16.85 1.98
C GLU A 287 -3.36 -16.90 3.50
#